data_AF-A0AAD8D1Y4-F1
#
_entry.id   AF-A0AAD8D1Y4-F1
#
_cell.length_a   1.000
_cell.length_b   1.000
_cell.length_c   1.000
_cell.angle_alpha   90.00
_cell.angle_beta   90.00
_cell.angle_gamma   90.00
#
_symmetry.space_group_name_H-M   'P 1'
#
loop_
_entity.id
_entity.type
_entity.pdbx_description
1 polymer ?
#
loop_
_entity_poly.entity_id
_entity_poly.type
_entity_poly.pdbx_seq_one_letter_code
_entity_poly.pdbx_strand_id
1 'polypeptide(L)'
;MAEVDSDTQSEGRPPIYEFEDQQLLDLAEELSHSNASIKAETEVFERYFSRIDPKDLLPQPLAEQPLLGLSAQEFSQFRGRRKSKSRSMTAERLVRLTVEQKCDVAQRELEEMRDALERLKEGSERVLSNYKATIEESEIRVCELKKASYEFDRDIGRSMLERKGVMMGAEKVIRYIEDKSRTKDTLIEKLRLKKAALKVQKRKLQMQLKQKEEMGEALHEVDFQQLKIENSQYLEKIDERNQDLLGLKLLAGNTLQVLNAYKKKLQNMTSESNNLTSELLSRKEMLMKIAAETIQVEEERSKAETVNKRLRGQLSDYRVPNVLEYVTGKANHSDLEQSVHIWERKVEISEMALKTHIQTWNKLKMANGKALDWPHV
;
A
#
# COMPACT_ATOMS: atom_id res chain seq x y z
N MET A 1 -11.73 -47.81 -67.55
CA MET A 1 -10.73 -48.88 -67.37
C MET A 1 -9.38 -48.21 -67.21
N ALA A 2 -9.11 -47.80 -65.98
CA ALA A 2 -7.86 -47.25 -65.48
C ALA A 2 -7.92 -47.51 -63.97
N GLU A 3 -6.91 -48.22 -63.48
CA GLU A 3 -6.86 -48.84 -62.16
C GLU A 3 -6.95 -47.81 -61.04
N VAL A 4 -7.77 -48.15 -60.05
CA VAL A 4 -7.91 -47.46 -58.78
C VAL A 4 -6.74 -47.94 -57.92
N ASP A 5 -5.66 -47.17 -57.87
CA ASP A 5 -4.61 -47.36 -56.86
C ASP A 5 -5.12 -46.79 -55.54
N SER A 6 -5.85 -47.65 -54.83
CA SER A 6 -6.17 -47.52 -53.42
C SER A 6 -4.94 -47.83 -52.60
N ASP A 7 -4.09 -46.83 -52.35
CA ASP A 7 -3.08 -46.93 -51.29
C ASP A 7 -2.83 -45.55 -50.68
N THR A 8 -3.68 -45.19 -49.73
CA THR A 8 -3.37 -44.20 -48.69
C THR A 8 -4.14 -44.57 -47.43
N GLN A 9 -3.46 -45.33 -46.56
CA GLN A 9 -3.53 -45.20 -45.10
C GLN A 9 -4.91 -44.89 -44.52
N SER A 10 -5.80 -45.89 -44.51
CA SER A 10 -6.91 -45.95 -43.56
C SER A 10 -6.48 -46.76 -42.32
N GLU A 11 -5.51 -46.27 -41.57
CA GLU A 11 -5.34 -46.77 -40.20
C GLU A 11 -6.41 -46.11 -39.32
N GLY A 12 -7.50 -46.87 -39.06
CA GLY A 12 -8.38 -46.61 -37.90
C GLY A 12 -9.81 -46.10 -38.15
N ARG A 13 -10.46 -46.39 -39.28
CA ARG A 13 -11.95 -46.27 -39.36
C ARG A 13 -12.60 -47.63 -39.64
N PRO A 14 -13.54 -48.10 -38.81
CA PRO A 14 -14.24 -49.35 -39.05
C PRO A 14 -15.13 -49.25 -40.30
N PRO A 15 -15.43 -50.37 -40.99
CA PRO A 15 -16.22 -50.40 -42.22
C PRO A 15 -17.64 -49.86 -42.00
N ILE A 16 -18.19 -49.16 -42.99
CA ILE A 16 -19.52 -48.52 -42.98
C ILE A 16 -20.68 -49.49 -42.63
N TYR A 17 -20.46 -50.80 -42.78
CA TYR A 17 -21.42 -51.87 -42.52
C TYR A 17 -21.73 -52.15 -41.03
N GLU A 18 -21.04 -51.50 -40.08
CA GLU A 18 -21.20 -51.71 -38.63
C GLU A 18 -21.90 -50.55 -37.90
N PHE A 19 -22.34 -49.50 -38.60
CA PHE A 19 -22.95 -48.32 -37.99
C PHE A 19 -24.48 -48.41 -37.93
N GLU A 20 -25.10 -48.08 -36.79
CA GLU A 20 -26.55 -47.90 -36.67
C GLU A 20 -27.01 -46.68 -37.50
N ASP A 21 -28.28 -46.67 -37.97
CA ASP A 21 -28.82 -45.60 -38.84
C ASP A 21 -28.59 -44.18 -38.30
N GLN A 22 -28.60 -43.99 -36.97
CA GLN A 22 -28.27 -42.71 -36.33
C GLN A 22 -26.80 -42.31 -36.50
N GLN A 23 -25.87 -43.26 -36.39
CA GLN A 23 -24.44 -43.00 -36.58
C GLN A 23 -24.10 -42.67 -38.04
N LEU A 24 -24.89 -43.22 -38.99
CA LEU A 24 -24.80 -42.86 -40.40
C LEU A 24 -25.31 -41.46 -40.68
N LEU A 25 -26.37 -41.00 -39.99
CA LEU A 25 -26.87 -39.63 -40.09
C LEU A 25 -25.87 -38.62 -39.53
N ASP A 26 -25.30 -38.88 -38.35
CA ASP A 26 -24.28 -38.02 -37.74
C ASP A 26 -23.05 -37.90 -38.66
N LEU A 27 -22.58 -39.02 -39.23
CA LEU A 27 -21.47 -39.00 -40.19
C LEU A 27 -21.81 -38.24 -41.49
N ALA A 28 -23.06 -38.34 -41.96
CA ALA A 28 -23.51 -37.59 -43.14
C ALA A 28 -23.54 -36.07 -42.88
N GLU A 29 -23.97 -35.65 -41.69
CA GLU A 29 -23.93 -34.24 -41.26
C GLU A 29 -22.48 -33.74 -41.14
N GLU A 30 -21.59 -34.50 -40.49
CA GLU A 30 -20.16 -34.18 -40.40
C GLU A 30 -19.51 -34.03 -41.78
N LEU A 31 -19.79 -34.96 -42.70
CA LEU A 31 -19.28 -34.91 -44.07
C LEU A 31 -19.88 -33.73 -44.86
N SER A 32 -21.14 -33.39 -44.63
CA SER A 32 -21.78 -32.22 -45.23
C SER A 32 -21.09 -30.93 -44.77
N HIS A 33 -20.85 -30.78 -43.47
CA HIS A 33 -20.11 -29.65 -42.90
C HIS A 33 -18.67 -29.58 -43.42
N SER A 34 -17.97 -30.71 -43.49
CA SER A 34 -16.61 -30.79 -44.05
C SER A 34 -16.59 -30.38 -45.53
N ASN A 35 -17.53 -30.90 -46.32
CA ASN A 35 -17.67 -30.54 -47.74
C ASN A 35 -18.01 -29.07 -47.93
N ALA A 36 -18.84 -28.47 -47.06
CA ALA A 36 -19.14 -27.05 -47.11
C ALA A 36 -17.89 -26.20 -46.82
N SER A 37 -17.06 -26.61 -45.85
CA SER A 37 -15.79 -25.94 -45.54
C SER A 37 -14.82 -25.99 -46.72
N ILE A 38 -14.67 -27.16 -47.35
CA ILE A 38 -13.78 -27.34 -48.51
C ILE A 38 -14.28 -26.53 -49.71
N LYS A 39 -15.60 -26.47 -49.93
CA LYS A 39 -16.19 -25.62 -50.98
C LYS A 39 -15.91 -24.13 -50.75
N ALA A 40 -16.06 -23.65 -49.51
CA ALA A 40 -15.74 -22.27 -49.17
C ALA A 40 -14.25 -21.96 -49.36
N GLU A 41 -13.37 -22.86 -48.94
CA GLU A 41 -11.92 -22.74 -49.18
C GLU A 41 -11.61 -22.70 -50.69
N THR A 42 -12.24 -23.57 -51.47
CA THR A 42 -12.07 -23.63 -52.93
C THR A 42 -12.54 -22.33 -53.59
N GLU A 43 -13.67 -21.78 -53.16
CA GLU A 43 -14.20 -20.51 -53.67
C GLU A 43 -13.25 -19.32 -53.41
N VAL A 44 -12.65 -19.26 -52.22
CA VAL A 44 -11.63 -18.24 -51.90
C VAL A 44 -10.45 -18.36 -52.86
N PHE A 45 -9.95 -19.58 -53.10
CA PHE A 45 -8.85 -19.78 -54.02
C PHE A 45 -9.23 -19.48 -55.47
N GLU A 46 -10.39 -19.91 -55.94
CA GLU A 46 -10.86 -19.61 -57.30
C GLU A 46 -10.98 -18.10 -57.55
N ARG A 47 -11.51 -17.34 -56.59
CA ARG A 47 -11.58 -15.88 -56.67
C ARG A 47 -10.19 -15.26 -56.72
N TYR A 48 -9.29 -15.71 -55.87
CA TYR A 48 -7.90 -15.26 -55.86
C TYR A 48 -7.19 -15.57 -57.18
N PHE A 49 -7.32 -16.80 -57.68
CA PHE A 49 -6.73 -17.21 -58.96
C PHE A 49 -7.33 -16.47 -60.14
N SER A 50 -8.62 -16.17 -60.13
CA SER A 50 -9.28 -15.44 -61.23
C SER A 50 -8.79 -14.00 -61.40
N ARG A 51 -8.18 -13.42 -60.36
CA ARG A 51 -7.63 -12.06 -60.35
C ARG A 51 -6.14 -12.02 -60.68
N ILE A 52 -5.42 -13.12 -60.48
CA ILE A 52 -4.00 -13.23 -60.82
C ILE A 52 -3.85 -13.51 -62.32
N ASP A 53 -3.27 -12.57 -63.04
CA ASP A 53 -2.91 -12.76 -64.44
C ASP A 53 -1.79 -13.82 -64.53
N PRO A 54 -1.83 -14.80 -65.46
CA PRO A 54 -0.82 -15.86 -65.56
C PRO A 54 0.62 -15.37 -65.82
N LYS A 55 0.81 -14.06 -66.05
CA LYS A 55 2.12 -13.40 -66.19
C LYS A 55 2.76 -13.02 -64.84
N ASP A 56 1.96 -12.85 -63.77
CA ASP A 56 2.45 -12.52 -62.43
C ASP A 56 2.97 -13.76 -61.66
N LEU A 57 2.75 -14.96 -62.21
CA LEU A 57 3.25 -16.24 -61.71
C LEU A 57 4.70 -16.57 -62.16
N LEU A 58 5.31 -15.74 -63.01
CA LEU A 58 6.73 -15.91 -63.37
C LEU A 58 7.59 -15.56 -62.14
N PRO A 59 8.52 -16.43 -61.69
CA PRO A 59 9.38 -16.12 -60.57
C PRO A 59 10.23 -14.90 -60.90
N GLN A 60 9.91 -13.74 -60.32
CA GLN A 60 10.89 -12.67 -60.21
C GLN A 60 12.00 -13.16 -59.27
N PRO A 61 13.28 -13.03 -59.64
CA PRO A 61 14.36 -13.36 -58.73
C PRO A 61 14.23 -12.42 -57.53
N LEU A 62 13.91 -12.98 -56.37
CA LEU A 62 13.85 -12.24 -55.11
C LEU A 62 15.18 -11.54 -54.91
N ALA A 63 15.18 -10.22 -55.13
CA ALA A 63 16.25 -9.34 -54.76
C ALA A 63 16.49 -9.49 -53.25
N GLU A 64 17.74 -9.76 -52.91
CA GLU A 64 18.28 -9.89 -51.56
C GLU A 64 17.77 -8.75 -50.67
N GLN A 65 16.90 -9.06 -49.71
CA GLN A 65 16.77 -8.24 -48.51
C GLN A 65 17.81 -8.72 -47.49
N PRO A 66 18.67 -7.83 -46.97
CA PRO A 66 19.77 -8.21 -46.10
C PRO A 66 19.24 -8.54 -44.69
N LEU A 67 19.20 -9.82 -44.36
CA LEU A 67 19.13 -10.28 -42.97
C LEU A 67 20.51 -10.10 -42.33
N LEU A 68 20.52 -9.31 -41.26
CA LEU A 68 21.69 -8.99 -40.45
C LEU A 68 22.36 -10.26 -39.90
N GLY A 69 23.66 -10.41 -40.18
CA GLY A 69 24.58 -11.03 -39.23
C GLY A 69 25.15 -12.40 -39.57
N LEU A 70 25.73 -12.61 -40.75
CA LEU A 70 26.78 -13.63 -40.97
C LEU A 70 27.82 -13.13 -42.00
N SER A 71 29.11 -13.36 -41.71
CA SER A 71 30.28 -12.79 -42.40
C SER A 71 30.57 -13.39 -43.79
N ALA A 72 31.01 -12.53 -44.70
CA ALA A 72 31.25 -12.72 -46.14
C ALA A 72 32.43 -13.65 -46.54
N GLN A 73 32.77 -14.67 -45.75
CA GLN A 73 34.01 -15.43 -45.96
C GLN A 73 33.82 -16.94 -46.25
N GLU A 74 32.59 -17.40 -46.47
CA GLU A 74 32.33 -18.80 -46.84
C GLU A 74 31.64 -18.97 -48.22
N PHE A 75 31.51 -17.86 -48.99
CA PHE A 75 30.77 -17.85 -50.27
C PHE A 75 31.61 -18.18 -51.52
N SER A 76 32.90 -18.55 -51.40
CA SER A 76 33.81 -18.58 -52.57
C SER A 76 34.45 -19.91 -52.95
N GLN A 77 34.04 -21.06 -52.39
CA GLN A 77 34.78 -22.32 -52.63
C GLN A 77 34.00 -23.55 -53.08
N PHE A 78 32.85 -23.42 -53.74
CA PHE A 78 32.26 -24.56 -54.45
C PHE A 78 31.63 -24.20 -55.80
N ARG A 79 32.44 -23.68 -56.73
CA ARG A 79 32.13 -23.74 -58.17
C ARG A 79 32.67 -25.05 -58.76
N GLY A 80 31.85 -26.10 -58.69
CA GLY A 80 32.13 -27.41 -59.29
C GLY A 80 31.17 -27.75 -60.44
N ARG A 81 31.64 -27.54 -61.67
CA ARG A 81 31.42 -28.29 -62.92
C ARG A 81 30.01 -28.86 -63.25
N ARG A 82 29.39 -28.25 -64.25
CA ARG A 82 28.22 -28.73 -65.01
C ARG A 82 28.38 -30.16 -65.53
N LYS A 83 27.38 -31.01 -65.31
CA LYS A 83 27.08 -32.18 -66.16
C LYS A 83 25.56 -32.37 -66.27
N SER A 84 25.09 -32.40 -67.51
CA SER A 84 23.70 -32.61 -67.89
C SER A 84 23.32 -34.09 -67.83
N LYS A 85 22.13 -34.42 -67.29
CA LYS A 85 21.37 -35.61 -67.72
C LYS A 85 19.88 -35.55 -67.34
N SER A 86 19.06 -35.42 -68.39
CA SER A 86 17.74 -36.01 -68.66
C SER A 86 16.66 -36.16 -67.57
N ARG A 87 15.55 -35.45 -67.83
CA ARG A 87 14.13 -35.90 -67.87
C ARG A 87 13.70 -37.07 -66.96
N SER A 88 12.89 -36.71 -65.97
CA SER A 88 11.78 -37.48 -65.38
C SER A 88 10.80 -36.40 -64.87
N MET A 89 9.75 -35.97 -65.58
CA MET A 89 8.47 -36.66 -65.84
C MET A 89 8.03 -37.65 -64.75
N THR A 90 8.24 -37.26 -63.50
CA THR A 90 7.56 -37.83 -62.34
C THR A 90 6.73 -36.69 -61.79
N ALA A 91 5.41 -36.84 -61.93
CA ALA A 91 4.33 -36.09 -61.31
C ALA A 91 4.69 -34.66 -60.92
N GLU A 92 4.03 -33.66 -61.53
CA GLU A 92 3.80 -32.38 -60.86
C GLU A 92 3.41 -32.71 -59.43
N ARG A 93 4.39 -32.62 -58.53
CA ARG A 93 4.23 -32.84 -57.12
C ARG A 93 3.40 -31.64 -56.77
N LEU A 94 2.07 -31.80 -56.73
CA LEU A 94 1.14 -30.75 -56.36
C LEU A 94 1.68 -30.19 -55.06
N VAL A 95 2.39 -29.06 -55.16
CA VAL A 95 2.98 -28.41 -54.01
C VAL A 95 1.78 -27.83 -53.30
N ARG A 96 1.28 -28.59 -52.32
CA ARG A 96 0.20 -28.13 -51.47
C ARG A 96 0.71 -26.86 -50.80
N LEU A 97 -0.09 -25.79 -50.89
CA LEU A 97 0.20 -24.55 -50.18
C LEU A 97 0.38 -24.88 -48.69
N THR A 98 1.40 -24.29 -48.08
CA THR A 98 1.56 -24.36 -46.63
C THR A 98 0.38 -23.68 -45.95
N VAL A 99 0.11 -24.03 -44.68
CA VAL A 99 -0.97 -23.40 -43.93
C VAL A 99 -0.79 -21.88 -43.87
N GLU A 100 0.46 -21.40 -43.73
CA GLU A 100 0.81 -19.99 -43.79
C GLU A 100 0.42 -19.36 -45.14
N GLN A 101 0.79 -19.98 -46.27
CA GLN A 101 0.44 -19.48 -47.60
C GLN A 101 -1.09 -19.46 -47.83
N LYS A 102 -1.82 -20.45 -47.30
CA LYS A 102 -3.29 -20.46 -47.36
C LYS A 102 -3.90 -19.32 -46.53
N CYS A 103 -3.37 -19.07 -45.33
CA CYS A 103 -3.79 -17.95 -44.49
C CYS A 103 -3.53 -16.60 -45.19
N ASP A 104 -2.37 -16.43 -45.83
CA ASP A 104 -2.06 -15.21 -46.58
C ASP A 104 -3.02 -14.97 -47.75
N VAL A 105 -3.37 -16.01 -48.49
CA VAL A 105 -4.36 -15.93 -49.58
C VAL A 105 -5.74 -15.59 -49.03
N ALA A 106 -6.16 -16.24 -47.94
CA ALA A 106 -7.44 -15.97 -47.30
C ALA A 106 -7.50 -14.52 -46.76
N GLN A 107 -6.41 -14.03 -46.17
CA GLN A 107 -6.34 -12.66 -45.66
C GLN A 107 -6.44 -11.63 -46.80
N ARG A 108 -5.70 -11.84 -47.90
CA ARG A 108 -5.77 -10.96 -49.08
C ARG A 108 -7.17 -10.94 -49.70
N GLU A 109 -7.81 -12.10 -49.87
CA GLU A 109 -9.19 -12.14 -50.37
C GLU A 109 -10.18 -11.49 -49.40
N LEU A 110 -10.00 -11.63 -48.09
CA LEU A 110 -10.82 -10.93 -47.11
C LEU A 110 -10.69 -9.41 -47.23
N GLU A 111 -9.47 -8.89 -47.40
CA GLU A 111 -9.21 -7.46 -47.62
C GLU A 111 -9.87 -6.99 -48.93
N GLU A 112 -9.69 -7.71 -50.03
CA GLU A 112 -10.30 -7.35 -51.32
C GLU A 112 -11.84 -7.41 -51.29
N MET A 113 -12.42 -8.37 -50.59
CA MET A 113 -13.87 -8.47 -50.39
C MET A 113 -14.39 -7.32 -49.52
N ARG A 114 -13.63 -6.88 -48.49
CA ARG A 114 -13.96 -5.70 -47.70
C ARG A 114 -13.96 -4.44 -48.56
N ASP A 115 -12.92 -4.26 -49.37
CA ASP A 115 -12.82 -3.12 -50.30
C ASP A 115 -13.94 -3.13 -51.34
N ALA A 116 -14.28 -4.30 -51.89
CA ALA A 116 -15.37 -4.44 -52.85
C ALA A 116 -16.73 -4.09 -52.22
N LEU A 117 -16.96 -4.51 -50.97
CA LEU A 117 -18.16 -4.18 -50.21
C LEU A 117 -18.24 -2.67 -49.93
N GLU A 118 -17.14 -2.04 -49.56
CA GLU A 118 -17.08 -0.60 -49.34
C GLU A 118 -17.36 0.19 -50.63
N ARG A 119 -16.73 -0.18 -51.75
CA ARG A 119 -17.02 0.40 -53.07
C ARG A 119 -18.50 0.25 -53.45
N LEU A 120 -19.09 -0.92 -53.20
CA LEU A 120 -20.51 -1.16 -53.46
C LEU A 120 -21.40 -0.30 -52.57
N LYS A 121 -21.07 -0.18 -51.28
CA LYS A 121 -21.76 0.71 -50.33
C LYS A 121 -21.73 2.16 -50.80
N GLU A 122 -20.55 2.70 -51.06
CA GLU A 122 -20.40 4.07 -51.56
C GLU A 122 -21.19 4.31 -52.85
N GLY A 123 -21.13 3.35 -53.80
CA GLY A 123 -21.90 3.40 -55.04
C GLY A 123 -23.40 3.44 -54.78
N SER A 124 -23.90 2.54 -53.93
CA SER A 124 -25.31 2.47 -53.56
C SER A 124 -25.80 3.73 -52.85
N GLU A 125 -25.00 4.31 -51.96
CA GLU A 125 -25.31 5.55 -51.25
C GLU A 125 -25.35 6.75 -52.19
N ARG A 126 -24.42 6.84 -53.15
CA ARG A 126 -24.45 7.87 -54.20
C ARG A 126 -25.73 7.77 -55.02
N VAL A 127 -26.11 6.55 -55.43
CA VAL A 127 -27.34 6.32 -56.20
C VAL A 127 -28.59 6.67 -55.39
N LEU A 128 -28.68 6.23 -54.13
CA LEU A 128 -29.79 6.57 -53.23
C LEU A 128 -29.89 8.08 -52.99
N SER A 129 -28.76 8.75 -52.78
CA SER A 129 -28.72 10.21 -52.63
C SER A 129 -29.23 10.93 -53.88
N ASN A 130 -28.85 10.47 -55.08
CA ASN A 130 -29.35 11.01 -56.34
C ASN A 130 -30.86 10.80 -56.51
N TYR A 131 -31.38 9.62 -56.17
CA TYR A 131 -32.83 9.37 -56.21
C TYR A 131 -33.59 10.25 -55.23
N LYS A 132 -33.09 10.41 -53.99
CA LYS A 132 -33.70 11.34 -53.01
C LYS A 132 -33.73 12.78 -53.54
N ALA A 133 -32.62 13.27 -54.08
CA ALA A 133 -32.55 14.61 -54.68
C ALA A 133 -33.53 14.77 -55.86
N THR A 134 -33.70 13.73 -56.68
CA THR A 134 -34.64 13.74 -57.82
C THR A 134 -36.09 13.78 -57.35
N ILE A 135 -36.43 13.03 -56.29
CA ILE A 135 -37.76 13.03 -55.69
C ILE A 135 -38.07 14.40 -55.09
N GLU A 136 -37.17 14.95 -54.27
CA GLU A 136 -37.32 16.27 -53.66
C GLU A 136 -37.48 17.36 -54.73
N GLU A 137 -36.68 17.33 -55.79
CA GLU A 137 -36.82 18.25 -56.92
C GLU A 137 -38.19 18.11 -57.61
N SER A 138 -38.65 16.88 -57.85
CA SER A 138 -39.95 16.60 -58.45
C SER A 138 -41.10 17.14 -57.58
N GLU A 139 -41.06 16.91 -56.26
CA GLU A 139 -42.04 17.42 -55.31
C GLU A 139 -42.11 18.95 -55.30
N ILE A 140 -40.96 19.61 -55.31
CA ILE A 140 -40.87 21.07 -55.43
C ILE A 140 -41.48 21.53 -56.76
N ARG A 141 -41.09 20.92 -57.89
CA ARG A 141 -41.64 21.26 -59.21
C ARG A 141 -43.16 21.08 -59.27
N VAL A 142 -43.71 20.00 -58.72
CA VAL A 142 -45.16 19.77 -58.67
C VAL A 142 -45.86 20.87 -57.88
N CYS A 143 -45.31 21.26 -56.72
CA CYS A 143 -45.87 22.36 -55.93
C CYS A 143 -45.79 23.71 -56.67
N GLU A 144 -44.67 24.00 -57.34
CA GLU A 144 -44.48 25.22 -58.13
C GLU A 144 -45.43 25.26 -59.34
N LEU A 145 -45.60 24.16 -60.06
CA LEU A 145 -46.52 24.06 -61.19
C LEU A 145 -47.98 24.26 -60.76
N LYS A 146 -48.40 23.66 -59.64
CA LYS A 146 -49.75 23.87 -59.09
C LYS A 146 -49.98 25.34 -58.75
N LYS A 147 -49.02 25.99 -58.08
CA LYS A 147 -49.09 27.43 -57.78
C LYS A 147 -49.12 28.27 -59.05
N ALA A 148 -48.26 27.98 -60.02
CA ALA A 148 -48.19 28.69 -61.29
C ALA A 148 -49.48 28.55 -62.10
N SER A 149 -50.11 27.37 -62.11
CA SER A 149 -51.42 27.15 -62.75
C SER A 149 -52.50 27.99 -62.09
N TYR A 150 -52.60 27.95 -60.75
CA TYR A 150 -53.60 28.72 -60.02
C TYR A 150 -53.42 30.24 -60.19
N GLU A 151 -52.17 30.73 -60.14
CA GLU A 151 -51.86 32.13 -60.39
C GLU A 151 -52.19 32.55 -61.81
N PHE A 152 -51.87 31.70 -62.81
CA PHE A 152 -52.22 31.97 -64.20
C PHE A 152 -53.75 32.03 -64.40
N ASP A 153 -54.50 31.08 -63.86
CA ASP A 153 -55.97 31.08 -63.97
C ASP A 153 -56.59 32.28 -63.26
N ARG A 154 -56.02 32.70 -62.12
CA ARG A 154 -56.44 33.91 -61.41
C ARG A 154 -56.15 35.18 -62.22
N ASP A 155 -54.94 35.34 -62.71
CA ASP A 155 -54.43 36.61 -63.25
C ASP A 155 -54.78 36.79 -64.73
N ILE A 156 -54.80 35.68 -65.49
CA ILE A 156 -55.15 35.63 -66.92
C ILE A 156 -56.55 35.06 -67.13
N GLY A 157 -56.86 33.90 -66.55
CA GLY A 157 -58.13 33.18 -66.79
C GLY A 157 -59.38 34.00 -66.44
N ARG A 158 -59.43 34.61 -65.25
CA ARG A 158 -60.53 35.52 -64.87
C ARG A 158 -60.58 36.78 -65.74
N SER A 159 -59.42 37.35 -66.06
CA SER A 159 -59.36 38.56 -66.88
C SER A 159 -59.82 38.35 -68.32
N MET A 160 -59.73 37.13 -68.85
CA MET A 160 -60.19 36.77 -70.20
C MET A 160 -61.70 36.57 -70.28
N LEU A 161 -62.33 36.18 -69.16
CA LEU A 161 -63.78 35.97 -69.08
C LEU A 161 -64.57 37.30 -68.95
N GLU A 162 -63.96 38.31 -68.33
CA GLU A 162 -64.63 39.58 -67.99
C GLU A 162 -64.60 40.64 -69.11
N ARG A 163 -63.80 40.49 -70.18
CA ARG A 163 -63.67 41.52 -71.23
C ARG A 163 -63.64 40.96 -72.65
N LYS A 164 -64.58 41.44 -73.48
CA LYS A 164 -64.84 41.06 -74.88
C LYS A 164 -63.80 41.61 -75.89
N GLY A 165 -62.49 41.49 -75.59
CA GLY A 165 -61.42 42.05 -76.43
C GLY A 165 -60.18 41.13 -76.53
N VAL A 166 -60.09 40.39 -77.65
CA VAL A 166 -59.06 39.38 -77.94
C VAL A 166 -57.62 39.95 -77.88
N MET A 167 -57.43 41.20 -78.31
CA MET A 167 -56.10 41.81 -78.44
C MET A 167 -55.47 42.21 -77.09
N MET A 168 -56.28 42.61 -76.09
CA MET A 168 -55.80 42.89 -74.72
C MET A 168 -55.44 41.61 -73.95
N GLY A 169 -56.01 40.47 -74.33
CA GLY A 169 -55.69 39.17 -73.74
C GLY A 169 -54.26 38.73 -74.05
N ALA A 170 -53.85 38.87 -75.31
CA ALA A 170 -52.51 38.49 -75.76
C ALA A 170 -51.39 39.32 -75.08
N GLU A 171 -51.57 40.64 -74.97
CA GLU A 171 -50.58 41.51 -74.32
C GLU A 171 -50.39 41.20 -72.83
N LYS A 172 -51.46 40.86 -72.12
CA LYS A 172 -51.38 40.42 -70.71
C LYS A 172 -50.64 39.10 -70.55
N VAL A 173 -50.86 38.14 -71.45
CA VAL A 173 -50.15 36.85 -71.44
C VAL A 173 -48.66 37.06 -71.68
N ILE A 174 -48.27 37.93 -72.63
CA ILE A 174 -46.87 38.28 -72.89
C ILE A 174 -46.24 38.88 -71.62
N ARG A 175 -46.88 39.87 -70.99
CA ARG A 175 -46.37 40.49 -69.77
C ARG A 175 -46.21 39.49 -68.62
N TYR A 176 -47.18 38.58 -68.45
CA TYR A 176 -47.09 37.51 -67.46
C TYR A 176 -45.88 36.59 -67.71
N ILE A 177 -45.65 36.19 -68.97
CA ILE A 177 -44.51 35.35 -69.33
C ILE A 177 -43.18 36.09 -69.09
N GLU A 178 -43.09 37.36 -69.46
CA GLU A 178 -41.90 38.20 -69.22
C GLU A 178 -41.60 38.35 -67.72
N ASP A 179 -42.61 38.67 -66.90
CA ASP A 179 -42.45 38.80 -65.46
C ASP A 179 -42.04 37.46 -64.82
N LYS A 180 -42.66 36.35 -65.24
CA LYS A 180 -42.25 35.01 -64.77
C LYS A 180 -40.84 34.65 -65.23
N SER A 181 -40.43 35.01 -66.44
CA SER A 181 -39.05 34.83 -66.90
C SER A 181 -38.07 35.59 -66.01
N ARG A 182 -38.33 36.88 -65.73
CA ARG A 182 -37.51 37.70 -64.84
C ARG A 182 -37.40 37.10 -63.44
N THR A 183 -38.52 36.62 -62.87
CA THR A 183 -38.46 35.97 -61.54
C THR A 183 -37.61 34.70 -61.56
N LYS A 184 -37.70 33.87 -62.61
CA LYS A 184 -36.83 32.69 -62.78
C LYS A 184 -35.36 33.07 -62.90
N ASP A 185 -35.03 34.11 -63.65
CA ASP A 185 -33.65 34.61 -63.78
C ASP A 185 -33.08 35.04 -62.41
N THR A 186 -33.87 35.75 -61.59
CA THR A 186 -33.42 36.10 -60.22
C THR A 186 -33.23 34.87 -59.33
N LEU A 187 -34.05 33.83 -59.49
CA LEU A 187 -33.91 32.57 -58.74
C LEU A 187 -32.65 31.81 -59.17
N ILE A 188 -32.36 31.75 -60.47
CA ILE A 188 -31.15 31.14 -61.01
C ILE A 188 -29.91 31.79 -60.39
N GLU A 189 -29.87 33.13 -60.33
CA GLU A 189 -28.72 33.83 -59.76
C GLU A 189 -28.58 33.57 -58.25
N LYS A 190 -29.69 33.55 -57.50
CA LYS A 190 -29.69 33.15 -56.08
C LYS A 190 -29.15 31.73 -55.88
N LEU A 191 -29.59 30.78 -56.70
CA LEU A 191 -29.14 29.39 -56.62
C LEU A 191 -27.65 29.24 -56.99
N ARG A 192 -27.15 30.02 -57.97
CA ARG A 192 -25.72 30.06 -58.32
C ARG A 192 -24.87 30.55 -57.15
N LEU A 193 -25.26 31.65 -56.51
CA LEU A 193 -24.57 32.17 -55.33
C LEU A 193 -24.59 31.15 -54.18
N LYS A 194 -25.74 30.51 -53.92
CA LYS A 194 -25.85 29.47 -52.89
C LYS A 194 -24.95 28.25 -53.20
N LYS A 195 -24.90 27.80 -54.46
CA LYS A 195 -24.00 26.73 -54.92
C LYS A 195 -22.54 27.10 -54.69
N ALA A 196 -22.13 28.33 -55.00
CA ALA A 196 -20.77 28.81 -54.77
C ALA A 196 -20.42 28.83 -53.27
N ALA A 197 -21.32 29.33 -52.42
CA ALA A 197 -21.15 29.35 -50.97
C ALA A 197 -21.01 27.94 -50.37
N LEU A 198 -21.90 27.01 -50.75
CA LEU A 198 -21.84 25.61 -50.31
C LEU A 198 -20.54 24.92 -50.77
N LYS A 199 -20.03 25.25 -51.96
CA LYS A 199 -18.74 24.72 -52.45
C LYS A 199 -17.57 25.18 -51.58
N VAL A 200 -17.57 26.45 -51.13
CA VAL A 200 -16.57 26.97 -50.20
C VAL A 200 -16.69 26.30 -48.83
N GLN A 201 -17.90 26.15 -48.30
CA GLN A 201 -18.14 25.47 -47.03
C GLN A 201 -17.69 24.00 -47.06
N LYS A 202 -17.99 23.27 -48.15
CA LYS A 202 -17.50 21.90 -48.37
C LYS A 202 -15.98 21.84 -48.30
N ARG A 203 -15.27 22.73 -49.01
CA ARG A 203 -13.80 22.78 -48.98
C ARG A 203 -13.25 23.07 -47.58
N LYS A 204 -13.88 23.99 -46.83
CA LYS A 204 -13.49 24.30 -45.46
C LYS A 204 -13.64 23.09 -44.55
N LEU A 205 -14.77 22.38 -44.63
CA LEU A 205 -15.02 21.17 -43.84
C LEU A 205 -14.04 20.05 -44.21
N GLN A 206 -13.77 19.85 -45.51
CA GLN A 206 -12.76 18.87 -45.96
C GLN A 206 -11.37 19.21 -45.43
N MET A 207 -10.98 20.49 -45.40
CA MET A 207 -9.70 20.91 -44.83
C MET A 207 -9.63 20.71 -43.32
N GLN A 208 -10.73 20.97 -42.60
CA GLN A 208 -10.83 20.68 -41.16
C GLN A 208 -10.75 19.19 -40.87
N LEU A 209 -11.41 18.35 -41.69
CA LEU A 209 -11.32 16.90 -41.60
C LEU A 209 -9.86 16.45 -41.79
N LYS A 210 -9.20 16.93 -42.85
CA LYS A 210 -7.79 16.60 -43.11
C LYS A 210 -6.87 17.03 -41.98
N GLN A 211 -7.05 18.23 -41.41
CA GLN A 211 -6.28 18.66 -40.24
C GLN A 211 -6.54 17.78 -39.00
N LYS A 212 -7.77 17.29 -38.83
CA LYS A 212 -8.09 16.37 -37.74
C LYS A 212 -7.51 14.97 -37.98
N GLU A 213 -7.47 14.51 -39.23
CA GLU A 213 -6.82 13.26 -39.63
C GLU A 213 -5.30 13.34 -39.45
N GLU A 214 -4.64 14.41 -39.91
CA GLU A 214 -3.20 14.66 -39.70
C GLU A 214 -2.85 14.83 -38.21
N MET A 215 -3.76 15.39 -37.40
CA MET A 215 -3.61 15.43 -35.95
C MET A 215 -3.84 14.05 -35.29
N GLY A 216 -4.64 13.19 -35.93
CA GLY A 216 -4.81 11.78 -35.55
C GLY A 216 -3.63 10.89 -35.98
N GLU A 217 -2.91 11.27 -37.03
CA GLU A 217 -1.69 10.59 -37.47
C GLU A 217 -0.54 10.72 -36.45
N ALA A 218 -0.59 11.75 -35.59
CA ALA A 218 0.34 11.92 -34.47
C ALA A 218 -0.06 11.14 -33.20
N LEU A 219 -1.27 10.56 -33.15
CA LEU A 219 -1.79 9.88 -31.96
C LEU A 219 -2.54 8.63 -32.40
N HIS A 220 -1.81 7.53 -32.55
CA HIS A 220 -2.38 6.28 -33.01
C HIS A 220 -3.31 5.72 -31.93
N GLU A 221 -4.35 4.98 -32.34
CA GLU A 221 -5.18 4.22 -31.39
C GLU A 221 -4.32 3.27 -30.52
N VAL A 222 -3.20 2.80 -31.08
CA VAL A 222 -2.18 2.03 -30.36
C VAL A 222 -1.54 2.83 -29.22
N ASP A 223 -1.23 4.10 -29.41
CA ASP A 223 -0.66 4.96 -28.36
C ASP A 223 -1.66 5.18 -27.22
N PHE A 224 -2.94 5.34 -27.55
CA PHE A 224 -4.00 5.42 -26.55
C PHE A 224 -4.19 4.11 -25.78
N GLN A 225 -4.12 2.97 -26.47
CA GLN A 225 -4.19 1.67 -25.83
C GLN A 225 -2.95 1.43 -24.96
N GLN A 226 -1.76 1.83 -25.41
CA GLN A 226 -0.53 1.77 -24.63
C GLN A 226 -0.64 2.63 -23.37
N LEU A 227 -1.09 3.88 -23.47
CA LEU A 227 -1.30 4.75 -22.32
C LEU A 227 -2.31 4.17 -21.32
N LYS A 228 -3.38 3.52 -21.79
CA LYS A 228 -4.33 2.83 -20.92
C LYS A 228 -3.68 1.66 -20.19
N ILE A 229 -2.87 0.87 -20.89
CA ILE A 229 -2.14 -0.26 -20.31
C ILE A 229 -1.15 0.24 -19.26
N GLU A 230 -0.33 1.26 -19.60
CA GLU A 230 0.64 1.86 -18.68
C GLU A 230 -0.05 2.43 -17.44
N ASN A 231 -1.16 3.17 -17.61
CA ASN A 231 -1.93 3.71 -16.49
C ASN A 231 -2.46 2.59 -15.57
N SER A 232 -3.02 1.53 -16.15
CA SER A 232 -3.48 0.36 -15.39
C SER A 232 -2.33 -0.29 -14.62
N GLN A 233 -1.16 -0.46 -15.22
CA GLN A 233 0.02 -1.02 -14.56
C GLN A 233 0.54 -0.12 -13.44
N TYR A 234 0.50 1.20 -13.61
CA TYR A 234 0.90 2.13 -12.56
C TYR A 234 -0.08 2.12 -11.38
N LEU A 235 -1.39 2.02 -11.65
CA LEU A 235 -2.38 1.88 -10.59
C LEU A 235 -2.18 0.60 -9.77
N GLU A 236 -1.95 -0.53 -10.44
CA GLU A 236 -1.66 -1.80 -9.75
C GLU A 236 -0.40 -1.70 -8.88
N LYS A 237 0.68 -1.11 -9.40
CA LYS A 237 1.90 -0.86 -8.61
C LYS A 237 1.66 0.07 -7.43
N ILE A 238 0.83 1.10 -7.58
CA ILE A 238 0.46 2.00 -6.48
C ILE A 238 -0.31 1.23 -5.41
N ASP A 239 -1.24 0.37 -5.81
CA ASP A 239 -2.03 -0.44 -4.89
C ASP A 239 -1.16 -1.47 -4.14
N GLU A 240 -0.23 -2.15 -4.82
CA GLU A 240 0.77 -3.02 -4.17
C GLU A 240 1.57 -2.25 -3.11
N ARG A 241 2.13 -1.08 -3.47
CA ARG A 241 2.92 -0.29 -2.53
C ARG A 241 2.09 0.25 -1.37
N ASN A 242 0.81 0.54 -1.61
CA ASN A 242 -0.12 0.96 -0.55
C ASN A 242 -0.42 -0.19 0.42
N GLN A 243 -0.57 -1.43 -0.09
CA GLN A 243 -0.74 -2.62 0.75
C GLN A 243 0.53 -2.90 1.58
N ASP A 244 1.71 -2.82 0.98
CA ASP A 244 2.99 -2.95 1.69
C ASP A 244 3.13 -1.89 2.79
N LEU A 245 2.81 -0.63 2.48
CA LEU A 245 2.85 0.47 3.44
C LEU A 245 1.88 0.23 4.60
N LEU A 246 0.69 -0.29 4.32
CA LEU A 246 -0.29 -0.63 5.35
C LEU A 246 0.24 -1.75 6.25
N GLY A 247 0.83 -2.81 5.67
CA GLY A 247 1.47 -3.90 6.41
C GLY A 247 2.59 -3.41 7.32
N LEU A 248 3.47 -2.55 6.80
CA LEU A 248 4.55 -1.94 7.57
C LEU A 248 4.03 -1.03 8.70
N LYS A 249 2.97 -0.26 8.47
CA LYS A 249 2.33 0.56 9.52
C LYS A 249 1.76 -0.29 10.65
N LEU A 250 1.08 -1.39 10.32
CA LEU A 250 0.56 -2.33 11.32
C LEU A 250 1.71 -2.97 12.11
N LEU A 251 2.77 -3.41 11.43
CA LEU A 251 3.95 -3.97 12.08
C LEU A 251 4.63 -2.94 13.01
N ALA A 252 4.81 -1.70 12.55
CA ALA A 252 5.35 -0.60 13.36
C ALA A 252 4.47 -0.28 14.58
N GLY A 253 3.14 -0.32 14.43
CA GLY A 253 2.21 -0.18 15.54
C GLY A 253 2.36 -1.30 16.58
N ASN A 254 2.42 -2.55 16.13
CA ASN A 254 2.60 -3.72 17.00
C ASN A 254 3.95 -3.70 17.72
N THR A 255 5.04 -3.39 17.01
CA THR A 255 6.37 -3.29 17.64
C THR A 255 6.43 -2.16 18.66
N LEU A 256 5.76 -1.02 18.40
CA LEU A 256 5.64 0.08 19.36
C LEU A 256 4.86 -0.33 20.61
N GLN A 257 3.76 -1.08 20.46
CA GLN A 257 3.02 -1.62 21.62
C GLN A 257 3.88 -2.54 22.48
N VAL A 258 4.59 -3.48 21.85
CA VAL A 258 5.52 -4.39 22.53
C VAL A 258 6.63 -3.61 23.23
N LEU A 259 7.23 -2.62 22.57
CA LEU A 259 8.26 -1.76 23.13
C LEU A 259 7.75 -1.00 24.36
N ASN A 260 6.55 -0.42 24.29
CA ASN A 260 5.94 0.29 25.41
C ASN A 260 5.63 -0.65 26.59
N ALA A 261 5.20 -1.88 26.33
CA ALA A 261 5.01 -2.89 27.37
C ALA A 261 6.33 -3.23 28.09
N TYR A 262 7.42 -3.44 27.33
CA TYR A 262 8.75 -3.68 27.93
C TYR A 262 9.28 -2.44 28.67
N LYS A 263 9.07 -1.23 28.15
CA LYS A 263 9.45 0.01 28.84
C LYS A 263 8.72 0.15 30.18
N LYS A 264 7.43 -0.16 30.23
CA LYS A 264 6.64 -0.16 31.48
C LYS A 264 7.15 -1.22 32.46
N LYS A 265 7.42 -2.44 31.96
CA LYS A 265 7.98 -3.52 32.80
C LYS A 265 9.33 -3.11 33.38
N LEU A 266 10.22 -2.53 32.58
CA LEU A 266 11.52 -2.04 33.03
C LEU A 266 11.36 -0.95 34.10
N GLN A 267 10.51 0.05 33.85
CA GLN A 267 10.24 1.11 34.82
C GLN A 267 9.73 0.57 36.16
N ASN A 268 8.83 -0.41 36.13
CA ASN A 268 8.34 -1.07 37.34
C ASN A 268 9.48 -1.78 38.08
N MET A 269 10.28 -2.61 37.40
CA MET A 269 11.42 -3.30 38.01
C MET A 269 12.45 -2.32 38.59
N THR A 270 12.74 -1.23 37.89
CA THR A 270 13.64 -0.18 38.39
C THR A 270 13.07 0.50 39.63
N SER A 271 11.77 0.80 39.66
CA SER A 271 11.12 1.37 40.85
C SER A 271 11.14 0.42 42.04
N GLU A 272 10.92 -0.88 41.82
CA GLU A 272 11.00 -1.91 42.84
C GLU A 272 12.43 -2.06 43.37
N SER A 273 13.42 -2.08 42.47
CA SER A 273 14.83 -2.09 42.84
C SER A 273 15.21 -0.87 43.71
N ASN A 274 14.73 0.32 43.36
CA ASN A 274 14.97 1.52 44.15
C ASN A 274 14.32 1.43 45.55
N ASN A 275 13.08 0.93 45.61
CA ASN A 275 12.37 0.71 46.87
C ASN A 275 13.10 -0.30 47.76
N LEU A 276 13.49 -1.45 47.20
CA LEU A 276 14.27 -2.47 47.90
C LEU A 276 15.62 -1.93 48.38
N THR A 277 16.27 -1.09 47.58
CA THR A 277 17.54 -0.45 47.97
C THR A 277 17.33 0.50 49.15
N SER A 278 16.27 1.30 49.14
CA SER A 278 15.90 2.17 50.27
C SER A 278 15.56 1.37 51.53
N GLU A 279 14.77 0.29 51.39
CA GLU A 279 14.42 -0.60 52.49
C GLU A 279 15.67 -1.29 53.07
N LEU A 280 16.58 -1.73 52.22
CA LEU A 280 17.85 -2.33 52.62
C LEU A 280 18.74 -1.34 53.38
N LEU A 281 18.80 -0.07 52.95
CA LEU A 281 19.51 0.97 53.69
C LEU A 281 18.88 1.22 55.07
N SER A 282 17.54 1.33 55.14
CA SER A 282 16.83 1.50 56.40
C SER A 282 17.05 0.32 57.37
N ARG A 283 16.98 -0.91 56.86
CA ARG A 283 17.28 -2.12 57.66
C ARG A 283 18.73 -2.15 58.14
N LYS A 284 19.69 -1.75 57.30
CA LYS A 284 21.11 -1.64 57.71
C LYS A 284 21.29 -0.63 58.84
N GLU A 285 20.65 0.54 58.75
CA GLU A 285 20.70 1.55 59.81
C GLU A 285 20.09 1.01 61.12
N MET A 286 18.95 0.33 61.05
CA MET A 286 18.33 -0.32 62.21
C MET A 286 19.25 -1.37 62.83
N LEU A 287 19.90 -2.21 62.02
CA LEU A 287 20.87 -3.20 62.50
C LEU A 287 22.07 -2.53 63.18
N MET A 288 22.57 -1.41 62.66
CA MET A 288 23.64 -0.64 63.31
C MET A 288 23.21 -0.11 64.70
N LYS A 289 21.98 0.40 64.82
CA LYS A 289 21.43 0.86 66.11
C LYS A 289 21.30 -0.29 67.10
N ILE A 290 20.71 -1.41 66.68
CA ILE A 290 20.56 -2.61 67.53
C ILE A 290 21.93 -3.14 67.96
N ALA A 291 22.92 -3.17 67.07
CA ALA A 291 24.27 -3.62 67.41
C ALA A 291 24.92 -2.70 68.47
N ALA A 292 24.77 -1.37 68.33
CA ALA A 292 25.25 -0.42 69.32
C ALA A 292 24.54 -0.58 70.68
N GLU A 293 23.20 -0.70 70.66
CA GLU A 293 22.40 -0.98 71.87
C GLU A 293 22.80 -2.31 72.52
N THR A 294 23.08 -3.36 71.74
CA THR A 294 23.50 -4.66 72.26
C THR A 294 24.85 -4.56 72.99
N ILE A 295 25.81 -3.80 72.45
CA ILE A 295 27.09 -3.54 73.12
C ILE A 295 26.85 -2.81 74.44
N GLN A 296 26.03 -1.76 74.44
CA GLN A 296 25.71 -1.01 75.64
C GLN A 296 25.04 -1.89 76.71
N VAL A 297 24.05 -2.70 76.32
CA VAL A 297 23.35 -3.61 77.24
C VAL A 297 24.29 -4.67 77.81
N GLU A 298 25.22 -5.20 77.01
CA GLU A 298 26.19 -6.18 77.51
C GLU A 298 27.20 -5.53 78.48
N GLU A 299 27.62 -4.29 78.23
CA GLU A 299 28.42 -3.53 79.21
C GLU A 299 27.67 -3.30 80.52
N GLU A 300 26.41 -2.85 80.45
CA GLU A 300 25.55 -2.65 81.62
C GLU A 300 25.32 -3.97 82.38
N ARG A 301 25.06 -5.06 81.65
CA ARG A 301 24.95 -6.41 82.20
C ARG A 301 26.23 -6.83 82.92
N SER A 302 27.40 -6.62 82.33
CA SER A 302 28.69 -6.97 82.94
C SER A 302 28.94 -6.19 84.24
N LYS A 303 28.64 -4.88 84.26
CA LYS A 303 28.69 -4.02 85.45
C LYS A 303 27.73 -4.55 86.53
N ALA A 304 26.49 -4.83 86.16
CA ALA A 304 25.50 -5.39 87.08
C ALA A 304 25.94 -6.77 87.62
N GLU A 305 26.53 -7.62 86.78
CA GLU A 305 27.01 -8.95 87.17
C GLU A 305 28.20 -8.86 88.14
N THR A 306 29.15 -7.96 87.93
CA THR A 306 30.25 -7.73 88.88
C THR A 306 29.74 -7.26 90.24
N VAL A 307 28.77 -6.35 90.27
CA VAL A 307 28.11 -5.89 91.51
C VAL A 307 27.36 -7.05 92.18
N ASN A 308 26.62 -7.85 91.42
CA ASN A 308 25.88 -9.01 91.94
C ASN A 308 26.84 -10.05 92.54
N LYS A 309 27.94 -10.38 91.85
CA LYS A 309 29.00 -11.26 92.37
C LYS A 309 29.58 -10.73 93.68
N ARG A 310 29.88 -9.43 93.76
CA ARG A 310 30.36 -8.79 94.99
C ARG A 310 29.35 -8.90 96.14
N LEU A 311 28.08 -8.58 95.88
CA LEU A 311 27.02 -8.67 96.89
C LEU A 311 26.79 -10.12 97.34
N ARG A 312 26.83 -11.09 96.43
CA ARG A 312 26.76 -12.52 96.77
C ARG A 312 27.95 -12.96 97.62
N GLY A 313 29.16 -12.48 97.32
CA GLY A 313 30.35 -12.70 98.16
C GLY A 313 30.19 -12.10 99.56
N GLN A 314 29.72 -10.85 99.65
CA GLN A 314 29.41 -10.22 100.94
C GLN A 314 28.34 -10.99 101.72
N LEU A 315 27.31 -11.51 101.04
CA LEU A 315 26.27 -12.33 101.66
C LEU A 315 26.80 -13.69 102.11
N SER A 316 27.75 -14.30 101.38
CA SER A 316 28.38 -15.56 101.81
C SER A 316 29.34 -15.36 102.98
N ASP A 317 29.99 -14.20 103.08
CA ASP A 317 30.87 -13.84 104.19
C ASP A 317 30.08 -13.34 105.41
N TYR A 318 28.84 -12.90 105.19
CA TYR A 318 27.94 -12.49 106.26
C TYR A 318 27.64 -13.68 107.16
N ARG A 319 28.06 -13.55 108.42
CA ARG A 319 27.70 -14.45 109.52
C ARG A 319 26.99 -13.60 110.56
N VAL A 320 25.77 -13.99 110.91
CA VAL A 320 25.07 -13.43 112.07
C VAL A 320 25.73 -14.05 113.30
N PRO A 321 26.34 -13.26 114.21
CA PRO A 321 26.87 -13.78 115.45
C PRO A 321 25.75 -14.48 116.23
N ASN A 322 26.08 -15.56 116.96
CA ASN A 322 25.10 -16.22 117.80
C ASN A 322 24.48 -15.18 118.75
N VAL A 323 23.14 -15.17 118.90
CA VAL A 323 22.41 -14.15 119.68
C VAL A 323 23.02 -13.96 121.06
N LEU A 324 23.46 -15.06 121.70
CA LEU A 324 24.13 -15.00 122.99
C LEU A 324 25.50 -14.31 122.90
N GLU A 325 26.33 -14.63 121.90
CA GLU A 325 27.63 -13.98 121.69
C GLU A 325 27.48 -12.48 121.41
N TYR A 326 26.48 -12.08 120.61
CA TYR A 326 26.18 -10.67 120.34
C TYR A 326 25.73 -9.94 121.61
N VAL A 327 24.84 -10.54 122.40
CA VAL A 327 24.36 -9.94 123.67
C VAL A 327 25.50 -9.82 124.67
N THR A 328 26.34 -10.85 124.83
CA THR A 328 27.50 -10.78 125.71
C THR A 328 28.53 -9.77 125.21
N GLY A 329 28.77 -9.71 123.90
CA GLY A 329 29.68 -8.74 123.29
C GLY A 329 29.18 -7.30 123.46
N LYS A 330 27.86 -7.07 123.32
CA LYS A 330 27.24 -5.76 123.53
C LYS A 330 27.21 -5.35 124.99
N ALA A 331 26.97 -6.28 125.91
CA ALA A 331 27.07 -6.04 127.35
C ALA A 331 28.51 -5.68 127.74
N ASN A 332 29.50 -6.46 127.31
CA ASN A 332 30.92 -6.17 127.53
C ASN A 332 31.31 -4.80 126.97
N HIS A 333 30.83 -4.45 125.77
CA HIS A 333 31.07 -3.13 125.18
C HIS A 333 30.47 -2.01 126.03
N SER A 334 29.24 -2.17 126.53
CA SER A 334 28.61 -1.21 127.45
C SER A 334 29.38 -1.10 128.77
N ASP A 335 29.88 -2.21 129.33
CA ASP A 335 30.67 -2.22 130.56
C ASP A 335 32.03 -1.55 130.36
N LEU A 336 32.67 -1.75 129.20
CA LEU A 336 33.88 -1.06 128.78
C LEU A 336 33.64 0.44 128.57
N GLU A 337 32.54 0.82 127.91
CA GLU A 337 32.14 2.23 127.78
C GLU A 337 31.93 2.88 129.15
N GLN A 338 31.24 2.19 130.08
CA GLN A 338 31.04 2.69 131.44
C GLN A 338 32.36 2.78 132.21
N SER A 339 33.27 1.82 132.03
CA SER A 339 34.61 1.84 132.62
C SER A 339 35.44 3.00 132.08
N VAL A 340 35.42 3.24 130.77
CA VAL A 340 36.04 4.41 130.13
C VAL A 340 35.48 5.68 130.75
N HIS A 341 34.16 5.80 130.86
CA HIS A 341 33.51 6.98 131.44
C HIS A 341 33.86 7.17 132.92
N ILE A 342 34.02 6.09 133.71
CA ILE A 342 34.48 6.13 135.09
C ILE A 342 35.95 6.58 135.16
N TRP A 343 36.80 6.06 134.28
CA TRP A 343 38.22 6.45 134.21
C TRP A 343 38.37 7.90 133.78
N GLU A 344 37.62 8.37 132.79
CA GLU A 344 37.54 9.79 132.41
C GLU A 344 37.15 10.64 133.62
N ARG A 345 36.13 10.23 134.37
CA ARG A 345 35.70 10.93 135.58
C ARG A 345 36.74 10.90 136.71
N LYS A 346 37.48 9.81 136.87
CA LYS A 346 38.61 9.71 137.82
C LYS A 346 39.76 10.64 137.41
N VAL A 347 40.07 10.69 136.11
CA VAL A 347 41.06 11.62 135.55
C VAL A 347 40.63 13.04 135.85
N GLU A 348 39.38 13.43 135.56
CA GLU A 348 38.84 14.75 135.90
C GLU A 348 38.97 15.07 137.40
N ILE A 349 38.62 14.15 138.30
CA ILE A 349 38.75 14.36 139.76
C ILE A 349 40.23 14.55 140.14
N SER A 350 41.13 13.75 139.58
CA SER A 350 42.57 13.87 139.86
C SER A 350 43.18 15.17 139.29
N GLU A 351 42.72 15.62 138.13
CA GLU A 351 43.10 16.92 137.56
C GLU A 351 42.56 18.08 138.41
N MET A 352 41.32 17.98 138.90
CA MET A 352 40.74 18.94 139.83
C MET A 352 41.51 18.96 141.15
N ALA A 353 41.85 17.80 141.71
CA ALA A 353 42.65 17.67 142.93
C ALA A 353 44.04 18.30 142.76
N LEU A 354 44.72 18.04 141.63
CA LEU A 354 45.99 18.66 141.27
C LEU A 354 45.85 20.19 141.17
N LYS A 355 44.80 20.70 140.52
CA LYS A 355 44.52 22.14 140.47
C LYS A 355 44.33 22.74 141.87
N THR A 356 43.57 22.08 142.75
CA THR A 356 43.44 22.54 144.15
C THR A 356 44.76 22.50 144.91
N HIS A 357 45.57 21.44 144.77
CA HIS A 357 46.88 21.36 145.41
C HIS A 357 47.82 22.48 144.93
N ILE A 358 47.83 22.79 143.64
CA ILE A 358 48.58 23.92 143.08
C ILE A 358 48.06 25.26 143.65
N GLN A 359 46.74 25.44 143.77
CA GLN A 359 46.17 26.64 144.38
C GLN A 359 46.51 26.77 145.88
N THR A 360 46.47 25.67 146.65
CA THR A 360 46.86 25.68 148.07
C THR A 360 48.35 25.88 148.26
N TRP A 361 49.20 25.31 147.40
CA TRP A 361 50.64 25.53 147.40
C TRP A 361 51.00 26.99 147.09
N ASN A 362 50.32 27.61 146.12
CA ASN A 362 50.50 29.03 145.82
C ASN A 362 50.03 29.94 146.96
N LYS A 363 48.98 29.55 147.72
CA LYS A 363 48.55 30.27 148.94
C LYS A 363 49.55 30.11 150.10
N LEU A 364 50.14 28.93 150.30
CA LEU A 364 51.21 28.70 151.29
C LEU A 364 52.51 29.44 150.95
N LYS A 365 52.84 29.55 149.65
CA LYS A 365 53.98 30.35 149.16
C LYS A 365 53.81 31.86 149.42
N MET A 366 52.57 32.36 149.42
CA MET A 366 52.25 33.75 149.76
C MET A 366 52.21 34.01 151.28
N ALA A 367 51.97 32.98 152.11
CA ALA A 367 51.93 33.09 153.58
C ALA A 367 53.31 33.00 154.26
N ASN A 368 54.29 32.32 153.65
CA ASN A 368 55.65 32.15 154.21
C ASN A 368 56.64 33.29 153.85
N GLY A 369 56.17 34.36 153.22
CA GLY A 369 56.98 35.53 152.81
C GLY A 369 56.91 36.75 153.75
N LYS A 370 56.25 36.65 154.91
CA LYS A 370 56.10 37.77 155.87
C LYS A 370 56.09 37.28 157.33
N ALA A 371 57.23 36.90 157.88
CA ALA A 371 57.49 36.95 159.33
C ALA A 371 58.97 36.75 159.68
N LEU A 372 59.67 37.88 159.89
CA LEU A 372 60.78 38.15 160.83
C LEU A 372 62.07 37.32 160.68
N ASP A 373 63.24 37.86 160.31
CA ASP A 373 63.90 39.12 160.70
C ASP A 373 63.81 39.41 162.21
N TRP A 374 64.84 38.98 162.94
CA TRP A 374 65.27 39.56 164.21
C TRP A 374 66.67 40.17 164.03
N PRO A 375 67.00 41.33 164.66
CA PRO A 375 68.12 42.19 164.29
C PRO A 375 69.42 41.88 165.08
N HIS A 376 70.52 42.39 164.52
CA HIS A 376 71.89 42.36 165.04
C HIS A 376 72.06 42.85 166.49
N VAL A 377 72.87 42.11 167.25
CA VAL A 377 74.16 42.59 167.78
C VAL A 377 75.26 41.73 167.18
#